data_AF-A0A9P6MF59-F1
#
_entry.id   AF-A0A9P6MF59-F1
#
_cell.length_a   1.000
_cell.length_b   1.000
_cell.length_c   1.000
_cell.angle_alpha   90.00
_cell.angle_beta   90.00
_cell.angle_gamma   90.00
#
_symmetry.space_group_name_H-M   'P 1'
#
loop_
_entity.id
_entity.type
_entity.pdbx_description
1 polymer ?
#
loop_
_entity_poly.entity_id
_entity_poly.type
_entity_poly.pdbx_seq_one_letter_code
_entity_poly.pdbx_strand_id
1 'polypeptide(L)'
;VVRKDGSHVVKIKYSSPISELKSVFALFKDWRMLALVPMFFTSNWVYTYQFTAFNALNFSPRTRNMNSMCYWFAQIIASILYGAFLDRPQWTRPTRARYGLILLAVVCAATWVGGIIFQTTFGPRNNNAILNKEGVLVKNPADYHAIDLVDNTSEFIGPFFLYFFYGISDAMYQGYSYWLMGALTNDTNQAARFAGFYKFVQNLGGVLAPVVQTSIIGNAPSSGHNAINATGRGMGEIIICVVLVFVGVIGGIPVAFKAVQEHTTEDDGSSEKGEATFEDVKA
;
A
#
# COMPACT_ATOMS: atom_id res chain seq x y z
N VAL A 1 -11.52 -37.65 14.54
CA VAL A 1 -12.85 -37.22 14.07
C VAL A 1 -12.89 -37.47 12.57
N VAL A 2 -13.86 -38.23 12.09
CA VAL A 2 -14.06 -38.53 10.66
C VAL A 2 -15.33 -37.81 10.24
N ARG A 3 -15.32 -37.12 9.09
CA ARG A 3 -16.50 -36.42 8.57
C ARG A 3 -17.50 -37.42 8.01
N LYS A 4 -18.76 -37.00 7.80
CA LYS A 4 -19.85 -37.85 7.26
C LYS A 4 -19.55 -38.40 5.85
N ASP A 5 -18.60 -37.82 5.15
CA ASP A 5 -18.13 -38.21 3.82
C ASP A 5 -17.00 -39.27 3.85
N GLY A 6 -16.62 -39.76 5.03
CA GLY A 6 -15.52 -40.72 5.19
C GLY A 6 -14.12 -40.09 5.13
N SER A 7 -14.01 -38.77 4.90
CA SER A 7 -12.73 -38.08 4.92
C SER A 7 -12.22 -37.91 6.36
N HIS A 8 -10.92 -38.16 6.55
CA HIS A 8 -10.25 -37.91 7.82
C HIS A 8 -10.11 -36.40 8.03
N VAL A 9 -10.48 -35.89 9.22
CA VAL A 9 -10.19 -34.50 9.58
C VAL A 9 -8.68 -34.33 9.64
N VAL A 10 -8.15 -33.43 8.79
CA VAL A 10 -6.74 -33.00 8.83
C VAL A 10 -6.43 -32.56 10.26
N LYS A 11 -5.61 -33.35 10.96
CA LYS A 11 -5.15 -32.99 12.30
C LYS A 11 -4.16 -31.85 12.12
N ILE A 12 -4.58 -30.62 12.42
CA ILE A 12 -3.68 -29.48 12.51
C ILE A 12 -2.72 -29.76 13.66
N LYS A 13 -1.51 -30.20 13.33
CA LYS A 13 -0.44 -30.43 14.32
C LYS A 13 0.09 -29.04 14.66
N TYR A 14 -0.27 -28.53 15.84
CA TYR A 14 0.19 -27.22 16.30
C TYR A 14 1.72 -27.19 16.30
N SER A 15 2.31 -26.32 15.49
CA SER A 15 3.75 -26.12 15.48
C SER A 15 4.17 -25.36 16.74
N SER A 16 5.34 -25.67 17.30
CA SER A 16 5.81 -24.98 18.50
C SER A 16 6.06 -23.49 18.21
N PRO A 17 5.84 -22.56 19.17
CA PRO A 17 6.02 -21.12 18.93
C PRO A 17 7.40 -20.75 18.38
N ILE A 18 8.45 -21.48 18.81
CA ILE A 18 9.83 -21.27 18.35
C ILE A 18 9.98 -21.72 16.88
N SER A 19 9.36 -22.83 16.49
CA SER A 19 9.38 -23.31 15.10
C SER A 19 8.60 -22.38 14.16
N GLU A 20 7.49 -21.81 14.60
CA GLU A 20 6.75 -20.79 13.87
C GLU A 20 7.59 -19.53 13.68
N LEU A 21 8.24 -19.05 14.74
CA LEU A 21 9.10 -17.87 14.67
C LEU A 21 10.26 -18.08 13.70
N LYS A 22 10.95 -19.23 13.76
CA LYS A 22 11.99 -19.59 12.78
C LYS A 22 11.46 -19.62 11.36
N SER A 23 10.24 -20.14 11.15
CA SER A 23 9.61 -20.21 9.83
C SER A 23 9.25 -18.83 9.28
N VAL A 24 8.81 -17.90 10.14
CA VAL A 24 8.59 -16.49 9.76
C VAL A 24 9.91 -15.82 9.39
N PHE A 25 10.99 -16.04 10.15
CA PHE A 25 12.31 -15.51 9.79
C PHE A 25 12.86 -16.11 8.49
N ALA A 26 12.52 -17.36 8.17
CA ALA A 26 12.88 -17.98 6.89
C ALA A 26 12.23 -17.25 5.69
N LEU A 27 11.09 -16.57 5.86
CA LEU A 27 10.47 -15.78 4.79
C LEU A 27 11.34 -14.62 4.31
N PHE A 28 12.21 -14.07 5.17
CA PHE A 28 13.19 -13.05 4.76
C PHE A 28 14.26 -13.60 3.81
N LYS A 29 14.35 -14.91 3.62
CA LYS A 29 15.24 -15.55 2.64
C LYS A 29 14.51 -15.99 1.37
N ASP A 30 13.17 -15.94 1.36
CA ASP A 30 12.39 -16.31 0.19
C ASP A 30 12.45 -15.18 -0.85
N TRP A 31 12.97 -15.47 -2.04
CA TRP A 31 13.08 -14.52 -3.13
C TRP A 31 11.72 -13.95 -3.55
N ARG A 32 10.63 -14.74 -3.42
CA ARG A 32 9.27 -14.31 -3.76
C ARG A 32 8.81 -13.21 -2.81
N MET A 33 9.10 -13.37 -1.52
CA MET A 33 8.74 -12.40 -0.49
C MET A 33 9.61 -11.15 -0.55
N LEU A 34 10.92 -11.33 -0.78
CA LEU A 34 11.84 -10.20 -0.95
C LEU A 34 11.47 -9.33 -2.16
N ALA A 35 11.04 -9.93 -3.27
CA ALA A 35 10.57 -9.17 -4.43
C ALA A 35 9.31 -8.33 -4.14
N LEU A 36 8.44 -8.79 -3.21
CA LEU A 36 7.23 -8.05 -2.80
C LEU A 36 7.47 -7.06 -1.66
N VAL A 37 8.63 -7.06 -0.99
CA VAL A 37 8.93 -6.13 0.10
C VAL A 37 8.69 -4.66 -0.30
N PRO A 38 9.17 -4.17 -1.47
CA PRO A 38 8.92 -2.78 -1.85
C PRO A 38 7.43 -2.49 -2.04
N MET A 39 6.67 -3.48 -2.52
CA MET A 39 5.22 -3.35 -2.65
C MET A 39 4.57 -3.19 -1.27
N PHE A 40 4.89 -4.08 -0.35
CA PHE A 40 4.31 -4.08 0.99
C PHE A 40 4.66 -2.83 1.78
N PHE A 41 5.91 -2.38 1.69
CA PHE A 41 6.41 -1.20 2.35
C PHE A 41 5.68 0.07 1.92
N THR A 42 5.45 0.21 0.62
CA THR A 42 4.84 1.41 0.04
C THR A 42 3.37 1.55 0.43
N SER A 43 2.66 0.45 0.65
CA SER A 43 1.22 0.46 0.90
C SER A 43 0.79 1.31 2.10
N ASN A 44 1.62 1.47 3.13
CA ASN A 44 1.33 2.37 4.26
C ASN A 44 2.05 3.71 4.15
N TRP A 45 3.18 3.75 3.43
CA TRP A 45 3.96 4.98 3.24
C TRP A 45 3.12 6.09 2.58
N VAL A 46 2.31 5.73 1.59
CA VAL A 46 1.51 6.68 0.79
C VAL A 46 0.42 7.39 1.61
N TYR A 47 -0.01 6.81 2.73
CA TYR A 47 -1.02 7.44 3.59
C TYR A 47 -0.52 8.75 4.21
N THR A 48 0.76 8.81 4.56
CA THR A 48 1.39 10.01 5.12
C THR A 48 1.27 11.19 4.13
N TYR A 49 1.50 10.95 2.85
CA TYR A 49 1.31 11.95 1.81
C TYR A 49 -0.17 12.31 1.62
N GLN A 50 -1.03 11.30 1.47
CA GLN A 50 -2.44 11.49 1.16
C GLN A 50 -3.19 12.24 2.29
N PHE A 51 -3.03 11.80 3.54
CA PHE A 51 -3.76 12.41 4.66
C PHE A 51 -3.12 13.70 5.15
N THR A 52 -1.80 13.78 5.19
CA THR A 52 -1.11 14.95 5.73
C THR A 52 -0.80 15.97 4.64
N ALA A 53 0.04 15.63 3.66
CA ALA A 53 0.49 16.61 2.66
C ALA A 53 -0.61 17.04 1.70
N PHE A 54 -1.47 16.11 1.27
CA PHE A 54 -2.57 16.41 0.35
C PHE A 54 -3.82 16.90 1.09
N ASN A 55 -4.38 16.11 1.99
CA ASN A 55 -5.67 16.46 2.61
C ASN A 55 -5.51 17.55 3.69
N ALA A 56 -4.55 17.41 4.61
CA ALA A 56 -4.44 18.32 5.75
C ALA A 56 -3.95 19.74 5.39
N LEU A 57 -3.07 19.87 4.40
CA LEU A 57 -2.49 21.17 4.01
C LEU A 57 -3.28 21.96 2.98
N ASN A 58 -4.23 21.34 2.29
CA ASN A 58 -4.97 22.00 1.21
C ASN A 58 -6.42 22.32 1.56
N PHE A 59 -7.04 21.59 2.48
CA PHE A 59 -8.49 21.68 2.72
C PHE A 59 -8.84 22.13 4.15
N SER A 60 -10.01 22.76 4.28
CA SER A 60 -10.56 23.15 5.59
C SER A 60 -10.90 21.91 6.44
N PRO A 61 -10.89 21.99 7.79
CA PRO A 61 -11.18 20.83 8.66
C PRO A 61 -12.51 20.12 8.34
N ARG A 62 -13.54 20.90 8.00
CA ARG A 62 -14.84 20.37 7.56
C ARG A 62 -14.70 19.55 6.28
N THR A 63 -14.06 20.13 5.27
CA THR A 63 -13.87 19.51 3.95
C THR A 63 -12.97 18.27 4.03
N ARG A 64 -11.92 18.32 4.87
CA ARG A 64 -11.02 17.19 5.14
C ARG A 64 -11.74 15.95 5.66
N ASN A 65 -12.66 16.14 6.61
CA ASN A 65 -13.43 15.03 7.18
C ASN A 65 -14.32 14.38 6.13
N MET A 66 -14.98 15.19 5.29
CA MET A 66 -15.77 14.68 4.17
C MET A 66 -14.91 13.94 3.15
N ASN A 67 -13.77 14.53 2.75
CA ASN A 67 -12.80 13.91 1.86
C ASN A 67 -12.35 12.54 2.36
N SER A 68 -12.00 12.43 3.65
CA SER A 68 -11.61 11.17 4.28
C SER A 68 -12.74 10.14 4.23
N MET A 69 -13.99 10.55 4.49
CA MET A 69 -15.15 9.66 4.36
C MET A 69 -15.30 9.12 2.93
N CYS A 70 -15.20 9.99 1.93
CA CYS A 70 -15.29 9.61 0.53
C CYS A 70 -14.10 8.73 0.09
N TYR A 71 -12.91 8.96 0.63
CA TYR A 71 -11.72 8.13 0.39
C TYR A 71 -11.95 6.69 0.85
N TRP A 72 -12.39 6.48 2.09
CA TRP A 72 -12.68 5.15 2.61
C TRP A 72 -13.87 4.49 1.88
N PHE A 73 -14.87 5.28 1.49
CA PHE A 73 -15.97 4.78 0.67
C PHE A 73 -15.49 4.30 -0.71
N ALA A 74 -14.61 5.07 -1.35
CA ALA A 74 -13.99 4.69 -2.62
C ALA A 74 -13.20 3.38 -2.47
N GLN A 75 -12.48 3.20 -1.36
CA GLN A 75 -11.77 1.96 -1.07
C GLN A 75 -12.70 0.75 -0.98
N ILE A 76 -13.83 0.88 -0.28
CA ILE A 76 -14.81 -0.21 -0.16
C ILE A 76 -15.28 -0.63 -1.55
N ILE A 77 -15.73 0.32 -2.37
CA ILE A 77 -16.21 0.02 -3.73
C ILE A 77 -15.10 -0.61 -4.57
N ALA A 78 -13.91 -0.01 -4.57
CA ALA A 78 -12.78 -0.48 -5.35
C ALA A 78 -12.35 -1.89 -4.94
N SER A 79 -12.30 -2.19 -3.64
CA SER A 79 -11.93 -3.52 -3.14
C SER A 79 -12.90 -4.60 -3.61
N ILE A 80 -14.21 -4.32 -3.62
CA ILE A 80 -15.24 -5.26 -4.09
C ILE A 80 -15.10 -5.47 -5.60
N LEU A 81 -15.02 -4.38 -6.38
CA LEU A 81 -14.94 -4.46 -7.84
C LEU A 81 -13.64 -5.14 -8.31
N TYR A 82 -12.53 -4.79 -7.67
CA TYR A 82 -11.22 -5.32 -8.03
C TYR A 82 -11.04 -6.77 -7.57
N GLY A 83 -11.56 -7.14 -6.39
CA GLY A 83 -11.66 -8.54 -5.97
C GLY A 83 -12.47 -9.38 -6.96
N ALA A 84 -13.67 -8.91 -7.32
CA ALA A 84 -14.50 -9.58 -8.32
C ALA A 84 -13.82 -9.69 -9.70
N PHE A 85 -12.99 -8.71 -10.07
CA PHE A 85 -12.19 -8.76 -11.30
C PHE A 85 -11.11 -9.84 -11.24
N LEU A 86 -10.40 -9.97 -10.13
CA LEU A 86 -9.34 -10.98 -9.94
C LEU A 86 -9.91 -12.39 -9.77
N ASP A 87 -11.16 -12.53 -9.30
CA ASP A 87 -11.81 -13.82 -9.06
C ASP A 87 -12.59 -14.36 -10.27
N ARG A 88 -12.49 -13.72 -11.44
CA ARG A 88 -13.22 -14.13 -12.65
C ARG A 88 -12.93 -15.59 -13.03
N PRO A 89 -13.95 -16.48 -13.03
CA PRO A 89 -13.75 -17.92 -13.23
C PRO A 89 -13.22 -18.28 -14.62
N GLN A 90 -13.42 -17.40 -15.60
CA GLN A 90 -13.00 -17.63 -16.99
C GLN A 90 -11.48 -17.54 -17.21
N TRP A 91 -10.73 -16.99 -16.25
CA TRP A 91 -9.29 -16.78 -16.39
C TRP A 91 -8.49 -17.76 -15.55
N THR A 92 -7.31 -18.16 -16.04
CA THR A 92 -6.34 -18.96 -15.27
C THR A 92 -5.63 -18.10 -14.22
N ARG A 93 -5.04 -18.71 -13.18
CA ARG A 93 -4.33 -17.98 -12.11
C ARG A 93 -3.25 -17.03 -12.64
N PRO A 94 -2.35 -17.44 -13.58
CA PRO A 94 -1.33 -16.53 -14.11
C PRO A 94 -1.92 -15.40 -14.93
N THR A 95 -3.03 -15.64 -15.64
CA THR A 95 -3.73 -14.64 -16.45
C THR A 95 -4.33 -13.54 -15.57
N ARG A 96 -4.95 -13.93 -14.45
CA ARG A 96 -5.46 -13.00 -13.42
C ARG A 96 -4.33 -12.17 -12.81
N ALA A 97 -3.18 -12.78 -12.50
CA ALA A 97 -2.02 -12.06 -11.97
C ALA A 97 -1.53 -10.99 -12.94
N ARG A 98 -1.38 -11.33 -14.23
CA ARG A 98 -0.89 -10.40 -15.26
C ARG A 98 -1.87 -9.26 -15.52
N TYR A 99 -3.14 -9.56 -15.77
CA TYR A 99 -4.14 -8.51 -16.03
C TYR A 99 -4.42 -7.66 -14.79
N GLY A 100 -4.42 -8.26 -13.60
CA GLY A 100 -4.47 -7.54 -12.33
C GLY A 100 -3.34 -6.53 -12.20
N LEU A 101 -2.09 -6.99 -12.41
CA LEU A 101 -0.92 -6.13 -12.34
C LEU A 101 -0.95 -4.98 -13.35
N ILE A 102 -1.35 -5.25 -14.60
CA ILE A 102 -1.47 -4.23 -15.65
C ILE A 102 -2.51 -3.19 -15.27
N LEU A 103 -3.71 -3.64 -14.84
CA LEU A 103 -4.78 -2.73 -14.43
C LEU A 103 -4.36 -1.88 -13.23
N LEU A 104 -3.71 -2.49 -12.24
CA LEU A 104 -3.14 -1.79 -11.09
C LEU A 104 -2.12 -0.74 -11.53
N ALA A 105 -1.16 -1.11 -12.39
CA ALA A 105 -0.11 -0.21 -12.86
C ALA A 105 -0.69 1.00 -13.60
N VAL A 106 -1.71 0.79 -14.45
CA VAL A 106 -2.39 1.88 -15.18
C VAL A 106 -3.12 2.82 -14.23
N VAL A 107 -3.88 2.28 -13.27
CA VAL A 107 -4.63 3.11 -12.30
C VAL A 107 -3.65 3.86 -11.39
N CYS A 108 -2.62 3.21 -10.87
CA CYS A 108 -1.58 3.88 -10.09
C CYS A 108 -0.92 4.99 -10.90
N ALA A 109 -0.50 4.72 -12.14
CA ALA A 109 0.14 5.73 -12.98
C ALA A 109 -0.78 6.93 -13.22
N ALA A 110 -2.05 6.70 -13.56
CA ALA A 110 -3.02 7.78 -13.77
C ALA A 110 -3.21 8.64 -12.51
N THR A 111 -3.41 8.00 -11.35
CA THR A 111 -3.63 8.71 -10.08
C THR A 111 -2.40 9.51 -9.66
N TRP A 112 -1.20 8.92 -9.73
CA TRP A 112 0.03 9.59 -9.31
C TRP A 112 0.49 10.68 -10.29
N VAL A 113 0.23 10.52 -11.61
CA VAL A 113 0.41 11.61 -12.58
C VAL A 113 -0.54 12.76 -12.29
N GLY A 114 -1.81 12.47 -11.98
CA GLY A 114 -2.76 13.48 -11.49
C GLY A 114 -2.26 14.19 -10.22
N GLY A 115 -1.65 13.44 -9.31
CA GLY A 115 -0.95 13.94 -8.13
C GLY A 115 0.15 14.95 -8.46
N ILE A 116 1.04 14.59 -9.39
CA ILE A 116 2.13 15.46 -9.83
C ILE A 116 1.57 16.73 -10.48
N ILE A 117 0.56 16.62 -11.35
CA ILE A 117 -0.08 17.78 -12.00
C ILE A 117 -0.72 18.70 -10.95
N PHE A 118 -1.42 18.15 -9.96
CA PHE A 118 -1.98 18.92 -8.86
C PHE A 118 -0.87 19.63 -8.08
N GLN A 119 0.19 18.91 -7.73
CA GLN A 119 1.32 19.45 -6.99
C GLN A 119 2.08 20.55 -7.75
N THR A 120 2.18 20.47 -9.09
CA THR A 120 2.82 21.52 -9.89
C THR A 120 1.90 22.72 -10.13
N THR A 121 0.59 22.50 -10.17
CA THR A 121 -0.42 23.55 -10.42
C THR A 121 -0.76 24.35 -9.15
N PHE A 122 -0.87 23.67 -8.00
CA PHE A 122 -1.23 24.27 -6.70
C PHE A 122 -0.03 24.35 -5.73
N GLY A 123 1.14 23.94 -6.20
CA GLY A 123 2.40 24.05 -5.46
C GLY A 123 3.10 25.40 -5.59
N PRO A 124 4.28 25.52 -4.97
CA PRO A 124 5.05 26.78 -4.78
C PRO A 124 5.38 27.56 -6.06
N ARG A 125 5.26 26.92 -7.22
CA ARG A 125 5.77 27.40 -8.51
C ARG A 125 4.72 28.18 -9.31
N ASN A 126 3.46 28.16 -8.89
CA ASN A 126 2.38 28.91 -9.51
C ASN A 126 2.04 30.12 -8.64
N ASN A 127 1.65 31.25 -9.23
CA ASN A 127 1.34 32.54 -8.56
C ASN A 127 0.23 32.47 -7.49
N ASN A 128 -0.38 31.30 -7.27
CA ASN A 128 -1.37 31.02 -6.23
C ASN A 128 -0.74 30.46 -4.95
N ALA A 129 0.58 30.20 -4.97
CA ALA A 129 1.30 29.78 -3.80
C ALA A 129 1.47 30.97 -2.87
N ILE A 130 0.98 30.79 -1.65
CA ILE A 130 1.09 31.76 -0.57
C ILE A 130 0.15 32.96 -0.79
N LEU A 131 -1.15 32.76 -0.84
CA LEU A 131 -2.10 33.88 -0.77
C LEU A 131 -3.05 33.64 0.41
N ASN A 132 -3.16 34.62 1.32
CA ASN A 132 -4.32 34.73 2.19
C ASN A 132 -5.57 35.05 1.35
N LYS A 133 -6.74 35.17 1.98
CA LYS A 133 -7.99 35.59 1.32
C LYS A 133 -7.84 36.91 0.54
N GLU A 134 -6.82 37.71 0.86
CA GLU A 134 -6.51 39.00 0.26
C GLU A 134 -5.40 38.99 -0.81
N GLY A 135 -4.83 37.83 -1.18
CA GLY A 135 -3.80 37.79 -2.24
C GLY A 135 -2.37 38.14 -1.80
N VAL A 136 -2.01 37.93 -0.53
CA VAL A 136 -0.69 38.28 0.04
C VAL A 136 0.11 37.04 0.46
N LEU A 137 1.43 37.08 0.19
CA LEU A 137 2.42 36.08 0.60
C LEU A 137 2.50 35.92 2.13
N VAL A 138 1.79 34.93 2.67
CA VAL A 138 1.85 34.54 4.09
C VAL A 138 2.96 33.55 4.47
N LYS A 139 3.79 33.94 5.45
CA LYS A 139 4.84 33.11 6.04
C LYS A 139 4.32 32.06 7.04
N ASN A 140 3.11 32.25 7.60
CA ASN A 140 2.54 31.39 8.64
C ASN A 140 1.50 30.40 8.09
N PRO A 141 1.57 29.10 8.47
CA PRO A 141 0.63 28.11 7.97
C PRO A 141 -0.84 28.28 8.38
N ALA A 142 -1.10 29.05 9.43
CA ALA A 142 -2.44 29.29 9.97
C ALA A 142 -3.28 30.24 9.10
N ASP A 143 -2.64 31.06 8.26
CA ASP A 143 -3.32 32.11 7.48
C ASP A 143 -3.50 31.71 5.99
N TYR A 144 -3.25 30.43 5.65
CA TYR A 144 -3.42 29.93 4.29
C TYR A 144 -4.90 29.87 3.88
N HIS A 145 -5.16 30.21 2.61
CA HIS A 145 -6.47 29.95 2.00
C HIS A 145 -6.67 28.43 1.85
N ALA A 146 -7.44 27.84 2.77
CA ALA A 146 -7.84 26.45 2.70
C ALA A 146 -9.00 26.30 1.70
N ILE A 147 -8.91 25.31 0.81
CA ILE A 147 -9.99 24.96 -0.11
C ILE A 147 -11.15 24.41 0.72
N ASP A 148 -12.29 25.09 0.63
CA ASP A 148 -13.53 24.68 1.29
C ASP A 148 -14.57 24.28 0.25
N LEU A 149 -15.29 23.20 0.54
CA LEU A 149 -16.42 22.73 -0.25
C LEU A 149 -17.49 23.82 -0.46
N VAL A 150 -17.79 24.62 0.58
CA VAL A 150 -18.90 25.59 0.55
C VAL A 150 -18.48 26.93 0.02
N ASP A 151 -17.29 27.40 0.39
CA ASP A 151 -16.86 28.74 0.00
C ASP A 151 -16.31 28.75 -1.44
N ASN A 152 -15.69 27.65 -1.90
CA ASN A 152 -14.99 27.58 -3.18
C ASN A 152 -15.21 26.24 -3.91
N THR A 153 -16.47 25.92 -4.21
CA THR A 153 -16.87 24.63 -4.79
C THR A 153 -16.16 24.31 -6.12
N SER A 154 -15.92 25.30 -6.99
CA SER A 154 -15.25 25.06 -8.29
C SER A 154 -13.78 24.64 -8.15
N GLU A 155 -13.06 25.16 -7.16
CA GLU A 155 -11.67 24.81 -6.87
C GLU A 155 -11.54 23.48 -6.13
N PHE A 156 -12.61 23.08 -5.42
CA PHE A 156 -12.68 21.84 -4.65
C PHE A 156 -12.84 20.58 -5.51
N ILE A 157 -13.64 20.64 -6.59
CA ILE A 157 -14.07 19.45 -7.34
C ILE A 157 -12.90 18.63 -7.89
N GLY A 158 -11.92 19.27 -8.55
CA GLY A 158 -10.78 18.55 -9.13
C GLY A 158 -9.93 17.83 -8.08
N PRO A 159 -9.44 18.54 -7.05
CA PRO A 159 -8.66 17.96 -5.95
C PRO A 159 -9.43 16.89 -5.16
N PHE A 160 -10.75 17.02 -5.02
CA PHE A 160 -11.61 16.00 -4.41
C PHE A 160 -11.59 14.69 -5.18
N PHE A 161 -11.80 14.72 -6.50
CA PHE A 161 -11.77 13.51 -7.31
C PHE A 161 -10.39 12.85 -7.31
N LEU A 162 -9.32 13.64 -7.32
CA LEU A 162 -7.97 13.12 -7.17
C LEU A 162 -7.80 12.36 -5.84
N TYR A 163 -8.31 12.92 -4.74
CA TYR A 163 -8.33 12.25 -3.43
C TYR A 163 -9.16 10.96 -3.43
N PHE A 164 -10.31 10.98 -4.11
CA PHE A 164 -11.14 9.79 -4.31
C PHE A 164 -10.40 8.69 -5.08
N PHE A 165 -9.68 9.04 -6.15
CA PHE A 165 -8.86 8.11 -6.92
C PHE A 165 -7.63 7.58 -6.17
N TYR A 166 -7.07 8.35 -5.22
CA TYR A 166 -6.09 7.81 -4.29
C TYR A 166 -6.66 6.66 -3.45
N GLY A 167 -7.91 6.78 -2.99
CA GLY A 167 -8.61 5.70 -2.28
C GLY A 167 -8.78 4.46 -3.16
N ILE A 168 -9.24 4.63 -4.39
CA ILE A 168 -9.38 3.51 -5.35
C ILE A 168 -8.03 2.82 -5.59
N SER A 169 -7.00 3.60 -5.90
CA SER A 169 -5.67 3.07 -6.18
C SER A 169 -5.11 2.30 -4.99
N ASP A 170 -5.31 2.78 -3.77
CA ASP A 170 -4.83 2.11 -2.56
C ASP A 170 -5.54 0.77 -2.31
N ALA A 171 -6.87 0.75 -2.42
CA ALA A 171 -7.63 -0.50 -2.31
C ALA A 171 -7.20 -1.54 -3.35
N MET A 172 -6.97 -1.13 -4.61
CA MET A 172 -6.47 -2.03 -5.64
C MET A 172 -5.06 -2.54 -5.33
N TYR A 173 -4.19 -1.67 -4.82
CA TYR A 173 -2.80 -2.00 -4.51
C TYR A 173 -2.69 -3.00 -3.36
N GLN A 174 -3.41 -2.76 -2.27
CA GLN A 174 -3.48 -3.69 -1.14
C GLN A 174 -4.21 -4.98 -1.52
N GLY A 175 -5.34 -4.88 -2.23
CA GLY A 175 -6.10 -6.03 -2.71
C GLY A 175 -5.26 -6.95 -3.61
N TYR A 176 -4.49 -6.38 -4.54
CA TYR A 176 -3.57 -7.15 -5.38
C TYR A 176 -2.46 -7.83 -4.57
N SER A 177 -1.90 -7.13 -3.58
CA SER A 177 -0.87 -7.69 -2.69
C SER A 177 -1.38 -8.93 -1.94
N TYR A 178 -2.60 -8.85 -1.39
CA TYR A 178 -3.25 -9.97 -0.72
C TYR A 178 -3.58 -11.12 -1.67
N TRP A 179 -4.13 -10.80 -2.84
CA TRP A 179 -4.44 -11.79 -3.86
C TRP A 179 -3.19 -12.53 -4.32
N LEU A 180 -2.07 -11.82 -4.53
CA LEU A 180 -0.82 -12.41 -4.97
C LEU A 180 -0.26 -13.35 -3.91
N MET A 181 -0.25 -12.97 -2.63
CA MET A 181 0.14 -13.87 -1.54
C MET A 181 -0.75 -15.11 -1.45
N GLY A 182 -2.07 -14.95 -1.61
CA GLY A 182 -3.01 -16.07 -1.64
C GLY A 182 -2.82 -16.98 -2.85
N ALA A 183 -2.35 -16.45 -3.98
CA ALA A 183 -2.05 -17.24 -5.17
C ALA A 183 -0.75 -18.05 -5.06
N LEU A 184 0.17 -17.68 -4.17
CA LEU A 184 1.48 -18.32 -4.01
C LEU A 184 1.45 -19.59 -3.17
N THR A 185 0.44 -19.79 -2.32
CA THR A 185 0.35 -20.96 -1.44
C THR A 185 -1.10 -21.39 -1.25
N ASN A 186 -1.32 -22.71 -1.18
CA ASN A 186 -2.61 -23.29 -0.79
C ASN A 186 -2.59 -23.77 0.68
N ASP A 187 -1.44 -23.72 1.37
CA ASP A 187 -1.34 -24.07 2.79
C ASP A 187 -1.72 -22.86 3.66
N THR A 188 -2.72 -23.07 4.52
CA THR A 188 -3.20 -22.08 5.48
C THR A 188 -2.13 -21.59 6.45
N ASN A 189 -1.17 -22.45 6.86
CA ASN A 189 -0.11 -22.04 7.78
C ASN A 189 0.88 -21.11 7.09
N GLN A 190 1.29 -21.46 5.86
CA GLN A 190 2.17 -20.60 5.06
C GLN A 190 1.47 -19.28 4.69
N ALA A 191 0.19 -19.30 4.34
CA ALA A 191 -0.60 -18.10 4.06
C ALA A 191 -0.66 -17.16 5.27
N ALA A 192 -0.85 -17.70 6.48
CA ALA A 192 -0.85 -16.92 7.71
C ALA A 192 0.52 -16.25 7.96
N ARG A 193 1.63 -16.97 7.69
CA ARG A 193 2.99 -16.41 7.80
C ARG A 193 3.23 -15.29 6.77
N PHE A 194 2.78 -15.46 5.52
CA PHE A 194 2.84 -14.41 4.49
C PHE A 194 2.05 -13.16 4.91
N ALA A 195 0.84 -13.33 5.43
CA ALA A 195 0.04 -12.21 5.93
C ALA A 195 0.72 -11.48 7.10
N GLY A 196 1.35 -12.22 8.03
CA GLY A 196 2.15 -11.66 9.11
C GLY A 196 3.34 -10.86 8.60
N PHE A 197 4.10 -11.42 7.64
CA PHE A 197 5.22 -10.74 6.99
C PHE A 197 4.79 -9.45 6.27
N TYR A 198 3.70 -9.52 5.49
CA TYR A 198 3.09 -8.36 4.83
C TYR A 198 2.80 -7.25 5.84
N LYS A 199 2.10 -7.57 6.93
CA LYS A 199 1.76 -6.59 7.96
C LYS A 199 3.00 -6.01 8.64
N PHE A 200 4.02 -6.83 8.91
CA PHE A 200 5.27 -6.33 9.48
C PHE A 200 5.92 -5.26 8.59
N VAL A 201 6.13 -5.58 7.30
CA VAL A 201 6.76 -4.66 6.34
C VAL A 201 5.89 -3.43 6.09
N GLN A 202 4.57 -3.62 5.99
CA GLN A 202 3.59 -2.54 5.83
C GLN A 202 3.67 -1.55 7.00
N ASN A 203 3.71 -2.03 8.24
CA ASN A 203 3.82 -1.16 9.41
C ASN A 203 5.18 -0.45 9.49
N LEU A 204 6.26 -1.08 9.03
CA LEU A 204 7.57 -0.42 8.94
C LEU A 204 7.51 0.81 8.01
N GLY A 205 6.83 0.68 6.87
CA GLY A 205 6.55 1.82 5.97
C GLY A 205 5.76 2.93 6.65
N GLY A 206 4.72 2.57 7.40
CA GLY A 206 3.87 3.54 8.13
C GLY A 206 4.58 4.26 9.28
N VAL A 207 5.59 3.65 9.90
CA VAL A 207 6.41 4.29 10.94
C VAL A 207 7.48 5.21 10.34
N LEU A 208 8.10 4.80 9.23
CA LEU A 208 9.19 5.57 8.62
C LEU A 208 8.69 6.76 7.78
N ALA A 209 7.52 6.66 7.18
CA ALA A 209 6.99 7.72 6.31
C ALA A 209 6.81 9.07 7.04
N PRO A 210 6.20 9.15 8.25
CA PRO A 210 6.11 10.40 8.99
C PRO A 210 7.47 10.98 9.42
N VAL A 211 8.44 10.11 9.72
CA VAL A 211 9.81 10.52 10.07
C VAL A 211 10.48 11.19 8.88
N VAL A 212 10.33 10.63 7.68
CA VAL A 212 10.84 11.26 6.45
C VAL A 212 10.06 12.51 6.09
N GLN A 213 8.74 12.53 6.27
CA GLN A 213 7.89 13.70 6.02
C GLN A 213 8.30 14.91 6.88
N THR A 214 8.64 14.68 8.15
CA THR A 214 9.09 15.73 9.09
C THR A 214 10.57 16.09 8.94
N SER A 215 11.35 15.30 8.21
CA SER A 215 12.73 15.62 7.86
C SER A 215 12.83 16.68 6.76
N ILE A 216 14.03 17.25 6.58
CA ILE A 216 14.34 18.24 5.53
C ILE A 216 13.95 17.73 4.13
N ILE A 217 13.91 16.41 3.93
CA ILE A 217 13.64 15.73 2.67
C ILE A 217 12.13 15.73 2.32
N GLY A 218 11.24 15.64 3.32
CA GLY A 218 9.81 15.43 3.10
C GLY A 218 8.92 16.68 3.17
N ASN A 219 9.30 17.67 3.99
CA ASN A 219 8.62 18.95 4.24
C ASN A 219 7.10 19.01 3.94
N ALA A 220 6.33 18.44 4.86
CA ALA A 220 5.08 19.04 5.36
C ALA A 220 5.40 19.81 6.67
N PRO A 221 4.65 20.87 7.02
CA PRO A 221 5.09 21.97 7.88
C PRO A 221 5.40 21.50 9.30
N SER A 222 6.64 21.72 9.74
CA SER A 222 6.96 21.67 11.16
C SER A 222 6.44 22.94 11.82
N SER A 223 5.70 22.80 12.92
CA SER A 223 5.27 23.90 13.80
C SER A 223 6.43 24.53 14.59
N GLY A 224 7.62 24.57 14.00
CA GLY A 224 8.85 25.06 14.62
C GLY A 224 9.26 26.43 14.08
N HIS A 225 9.92 27.23 14.93
CA HIS A 225 10.35 28.61 14.71
C HIS A 225 11.29 28.86 13.50
N ASN A 226 11.66 27.84 12.73
CA ASN A 226 12.59 27.94 11.59
C ASN A 226 11.86 27.73 10.24
N ALA A 227 10.84 28.55 10.00
CA ALA A 227 10.01 28.58 8.80
C ALA A 227 10.74 29.13 7.55
N ILE A 228 11.89 28.56 7.21
CA ILE A 228 12.60 28.79 5.93
C ILE A 228 12.28 27.68 4.91
N ASN A 229 11.64 26.58 5.36
CA ASN A 229 11.36 25.38 4.56
C ASN A 229 9.88 25.21 4.14
N ALA A 230 9.05 26.26 4.27
CA ALA A 230 7.64 26.25 3.85
C ALA A 230 7.44 26.13 2.32
N THR A 231 8.52 26.19 1.53
CA THR A 231 8.50 26.26 0.08
C THR A 231 8.30 24.92 -0.63
N GLY A 232 8.11 23.79 0.07
CA GLY A 232 8.03 22.46 -0.56
C GLY A 232 6.61 21.89 -0.77
N ARG A 233 5.64 22.23 0.10
CA ARG A 233 4.30 21.60 0.19
C ARG A 233 4.25 20.08 -0.04
N GLY A 234 5.25 19.30 0.39
CA GLY A 234 5.29 17.84 0.12
C GLY A 234 5.75 17.42 -1.28
N MET A 235 6.40 18.31 -2.05
CA MET A 235 7.02 17.94 -3.35
C MET A 235 8.10 16.86 -3.21
N GLY A 236 8.90 16.88 -2.15
CA GLY A 236 9.86 15.80 -1.89
C GLY A 236 9.16 14.48 -1.58
N GLU A 237 8.08 14.56 -0.81
CA GLU A 237 7.29 13.39 -0.42
C GLU A 237 6.54 12.75 -1.60
N ILE A 238 5.95 13.53 -2.52
CA ILE A 238 5.29 12.96 -3.69
C ILE A 238 6.29 12.25 -4.60
N ILE A 239 7.50 12.78 -4.76
CA ILE A 239 8.56 12.12 -5.56
C ILE A 239 8.93 10.78 -4.93
N ILE A 240 9.13 10.75 -3.61
CA ILE A 240 9.43 9.52 -2.88
C ILE A 240 8.27 8.52 -3.03
N CYS A 241 7.03 8.96 -2.86
CA CYS A 241 5.86 8.10 -3.00
C CYS A 241 5.75 7.52 -4.42
N VAL A 242 5.93 8.35 -5.45
CA VAL A 242 5.92 7.92 -6.85
C VAL A 242 6.98 6.85 -7.08
N VAL A 243 8.23 7.11 -6.69
CA VAL A 243 9.34 6.15 -6.83
C VAL A 243 9.01 4.84 -6.11
N LEU A 244 8.57 4.90 -4.86
CA LEU A 244 8.24 3.73 -4.06
C LEU A 244 7.07 2.93 -4.68
N VAL A 245 6.02 3.59 -5.16
CA VAL A 245 4.87 2.92 -5.78
C VAL A 245 5.29 2.17 -7.03
N PHE A 246 6.05 2.81 -7.91
CA PHE A 246 6.52 2.18 -9.14
C PHE A 246 7.55 1.08 -8.87
N VAL A 247 8.46 1.26 -7.91
CA VAL A 247 9.37 0.19 -7.47
C VAL A 247 8.59 -0.98 -6.90
N GLY A 248 7.53 -0.73 -6.14
CA GLY A 248 6.63 -1.76 -5.62
C GLY A 248 5.90 -2.54 -6.73
N VAL A 249 5.35 -1.83 -7.71
CA VAL A 249 4.73 -2.47 -8.89
C VAL A 249 5.75 -3.30 -9.67
N ILE A 250 6.96 -2.78 -9.88
CA ILE A 250 8.06 -3.49 -10.55
C ILE A 250 8.45 -4.75 -9.78
N GLY A 251 8.55 -4.68 -8.44
CA GLY A 251 8.80 -5.84 -7.58
C GLY A 251 7.73 -6.92 -7.67
N GLY A 252 6.49 -6.53 -7.96
CA GLY A 252 5.37 -7.47 -8.21
C GLY A 252 5.46 -8.21 -9.55
N ILE A 253 6.15 -7.68 -10.56
CA ILE A 253 6.29 -8.29 -11.90
C ILE A 253 6.91 -9.70 -11.84
N PRO A 254 8.12 -9.92 -11.28
CA PRO A 254 8.73 -11.26 -11.28
C PRO A 254 7.86 -12.28 -10.54
N VAL A 255 7.15 -11.88 -9.50
CA VAL A 255 6.27 -12.78 -8.75
C VAL A 255 5.02 -13.13 -9.56
N ALA A 256 4.37 -12.15 -10.17
CA ALA A 256 3.19 -12.35 -11.00
C ALA A 256 3.47 -13.21 -12.25
N PHE A 257 4.66 -13.09 -12.83
CA PHE A 257 5.02 -13.79 -14.07
C PHE A 257 5.73 -15.14 -13.86
N LYS A 258 6.55 -15.27 -12.80
CA LYS A 258 7.39 -16.48 -12.57
C LYS A 258 6.86 -17.36 -11.45
N ALA A 259 6.34 -16.76 -10.37
CA ALA A 259 5.94 -17.50 -9.17
C ALA A 259 4.47 -17.95 -9.20
N VAL A 260 3.58 -17.20 -9.86
CA VAL A 260 2.20 -17.62 -10.06
C VAL A 260 2.13 -18.59 -11.25
N GLN A 261 1.97 -19.87 -10.95
CA GLN A 261 1.79 -20.94 -11.93
C GLN A 261 0.45 -21.65 -11.68
N GLU A 262 -0.09 -22.27 -12.73
CA GLU A 262 -1.39 -22.95 -12.68
C GLU A 262 -1.34 -24.21 -11.80
N HIS A 263 -0.20 -24.90 -11.84
CA HIS A 263 0.20 -25.87 -10.84
C HIS A 263 1.24 -25.19 -9.95
N THR A 264 0.86 -24.76 -8.75
CA THR A 264 1.85 -24.72 -7.66
C THR A 264 2.34 -26.16 -7.52
N THR A 265 3.47 -26.49 -8.17
CA THR A 265 4.20 -27.73 -7.95
C THR A 265 4.43 -27.83 -6.46
N GLU A 266 3.65 -28.70 -5.82
CA GLU A 266 4.17 -29.47 -4.71
C GLU A 266 5.44 -30.12 -5.26
N ASP A 267 6.60 -29.67 -4.77
CA ASP A 267 7.79 -30.49 -4.85
C ASP A 267 7.44 -31.76 -4.05
N ASP A 268 6.88 -32.76 -4.74
CA ASP A 268 6.92 -34.17 -4.35
C ASP A 268 8.37 -34.68 -4.51
N GLY A 269 9.30 -33.92 -3.94
CA GLY A 269 10.74 -34.15 -3.95
C GLY A 269 11.19 -34.56 -2.56
N SER A 270 10.95 -35.83 -2.23
CA SER A 270 11.80 -36.61 -1.31
C SER A 270 12.23 -35.90 -0.01
N SER A 271 11.37 -35.96 1.01
CA SER A 271 11.85 -35.98 2.40
C SER A 271 11.47 -37.30 3.07
N GLU A 272 11.81 -38.42 2.44
CA GLU A 272 12.51 -39.48 3.19
C GLU A 272 13.91 -38.93 3.56
N LYS A 273 13.95 -37.98 4.50
CA LYS A 273 15.13 -37.75 5.32
C LYS A 273 14.62 -37.86 6.73
N GLY A 274 15.13 -38.89 7.41
CA GLY A 274 14.66 -39.39 8.68
C GLY A 274 14.21 -38.29 9.63
N GLU A 275 13.02 -38.50 10.19
CA GLU A 275 12.57 -37.81 11.38
C GLU A 275 13.71 -37.83 12.41
N ALA A 276 14.33 -36.67 12.65
CA ALA A 276 15.17 -36.48 13.82
C ALA A 276 14.21 -36.51 15.02
N THR A 277 14.18 -37.67 15.66
CA THR A 277 13.44 -37.92 16.90
C THR A 277 14.01 -36.99 17.98
N PHE A 278 13.17 -36.53 18.90
CA PHE A 278 13.56 -35.60 19.98
C PHE A 278 14.68 -36.14 20.90
N GLU A 279 15.06 -37.41 20.75
CA GLU A 279 16.19 -38.05 21.45
C GLU A 279 17.57 -37.73 20.83
N ASP A 280 17.65 -37.35 19.55
CA ASP A 280 18.94 -37.04 18.89
C ASP A 280 19.53 -35.67 19.28
N VAL A 281 18.76 -34.83 19.97
CA VAL A 281 19.21 -33.52 20.47
C VAL A 281 19.75 -33.60 21.91
N LYS A 282 19.81 -34.81 22.49
CA LYS A 282 20.25 -35.01 23.88
C LYS A 282 21.46 -35.93 24.07
N ALA A 283 22.21 -36.23 23.01
CA ALA A 283 23.52 -36.88 23.09
C ALA A 283 24.66 -35.87 22.86
#